data_AF-A0A0N1HTD9-F1
#
_entry.id   AF-A0A0N1HTD9-F1
#
_cell.length_a   1.000
_cell.length_b   1.000
_cell.length_c   1.000
_cell.angle_alpha   90.00
_cell.angle_beta   90.00
_cell.angle_gamma   90.00
#
_symmetry.space_group_name_H-M   'P 1'
#
loop_
_entity.id
_entity.type
_entity.pdbx_description
1 polymer ?
#
loop_
_entity_poly.entity_id
_entity_poly.type
_entity_poly.pdbx_seq_one_letter_code
_entity_poly.pdbx_strand_id
1 'polypeptide(L)'
;MESRRCSMAGLTVLVPILALLALNVAGSVLVTVPARHRSYLLPAILLPAAVSLTMSEHLEVITGLSEIWALITLIALTHYVSLLYIRKWKVDITPSDVQQQKLSSDKASQKPIFIRSTAIHAATPLKSRLIFLLLRFFTVTVILNDVAIHPPFLSPSLNPDDFSPSSGRTLLARLLLRSRDAATKREIYIRSWLTISMFMHLSLVLDALHTICAIVFIYVSRMDTLQDWPDMFGSPLQAFTLARFWGKYWQRVQVVAYRDFVDVLLPSRMLSNPAARKVANVVFAFLFSALLHQTVAAVLYPQCAGIKDLADVKFFALNAVGVLLECGLLAGFEEIGRHFLPGSSRRRGAARLQVQQGWQVGSDVYGAFQRASWDMPGCLHSCSVYFRRCTFRDCTAT
;
A
#
# COMPACT_ATOMS: atom_id res chain seq x y z
N MET A 1 37.24 -22.96 -0.05
CA MET A 1 36.44 -22.22 -1.06
C MET A 1 35.04 -21.83 -0.55
N GLU A 2 34.41 -22.61 0.34
CA GLU A 2 33.08 -22.29 0.92
C GLU A 2 33.04 -21.04 1.80
N SER A 3 34.10 -20.75 2.57
CA SER A 3 34.17 -19.56 3.42
C SER A 3 34.03 -18.23 2.64
N ARG A 4 34.49 -18.16 1.37
CA ARG A 4 34.31 -16.96 0.52
C ARG A 4 32.88 -16.82 -0.02
N ARG A 5 32.10 -17.90 -0.12
CA ARG A 5 30.70 -17.83 -0.60
C ARG A 5 29.77 -17.24 0.46
N CYS A 6 29.97 -17.55 1.74
CA CYS A 6 29.18 -16.94 2.82
C CYS A 6 29.41 -15.43 2.95
N SER A 7 30.64 -14.94 2.72
CA SER A 7 30.93 -13.50 2.83
C SER A 7 30.28 -12.67 1.72
N MET A 8 30.11 -13.23 0.51
CA MET A 8 29.44 -12.50 -0.58
C MET A 8 27.92 -12.44 -0.41
N ALA A 9 27.31 -13.48 0.18
CA ALA A 9 25.87 -13.53 0.42
C ALA A 9 25.39 -12.44 1.42
N GLY A 10 26.19 -12.09 2.42
CA GLY A 10 25.83 -11.01 3.35
C GLY A 10 25.86 -9.63 2.69
N LEU A 11 26.81 -9.41 1.76
CA LEU A 11 26.95 -8.12 1.09
C LEU A 11 25.80 -7.84 0.12
N THR A 12 25.27 -8.88 -0.55
CA THR A 12 24.16 -8.73 -1.52
C THR A 12 22.84 -8.34 -0.85
N VAL A 13 22.57 -8.80 0.38
CA VAL A 13 21.37 -8.42 1.18
C VAL A 13 21.37 -6.92 1.50
N LEU A 14 22.56 -6.31 1.68
CA LEU A 14 22.68 -4.89 2.01
C LEU A 14 22.45 -3.98 0.79
N VAL A 15 22.66 -4.47 -0.43
CA VAL A 15 22.52 -3.67 -1.65
C VAL A 15 21.13 -3.02 -1.79
N PRO A 16 20.00 -3.75 -1.74
CA PRO A 16 18.68 -3.13 -1.87
C PRO A 16 18.38 -2.14 -0.72
N ILE A 17 18.90 -2.41 0.47
CA ILE A 17 18.76 -1.54 1.66
C ILE A 17 19.47 -0.21 1.45
N LEU A 18 20.75 -0.27 1.08
CA LEU A 18 21.56 0.92 0.82
C LEU A 18 21.05 1.71 -0.38
N ALA A 19 20.53 1.02 -1.40
CA ALA A 19 19.94 1.67 -2.58
C ALA A 19 18.64 2.42 -2.24
N LEU A 20 17.77 1.87 -1.40
CA LEU A 20 16.59 2.60 -0.92
C LEU A 20 16.98 3.78 -0.03
N LEU A 21 17.99 3.62 0.83
CA LEU A 21 18.52 4.73 1.62
C LEU A 21 19.06 5.84 0.72
N ALA A 22 19.82 5.49 -0.32
CA ALA A 22 20.33 6.43 -1.31
C ALA A 22 19.19 7.15 -2.06
N LEU A 23 18.11 6.44 -2.44
CA LEU A 23 16.89 7.06 -2.99
C LEU A 23 16.33 8.13 -2.04
N ASN A 24 16.21 7.81 -0.75
CA ASN A 24 15.65 8.74 0.23
C ASN A 24 16.55 9.96 0.49
N VAL A 25 17.86 9.75 0.57
CA VAL A 25 18.85 10.83 0.70
C VAL A 25 18.81 11.72 -0.54
N ALA A 26 18.86 11.14 -1.74
CA ALA A 26 18.79 11.90 -2.99
C ALA A 26 17.48 12.70 -3.08
N GLY A 27 16.34 12.08 -2.78
CA GLY A 27 15.05 12.76 -2.76
C GLY A 27 15.03 13.94 -1.79
N SER A 28 15.55 13.76 -0.58
CA SER A 28 15.64 14.81 0.44
C SER A 28 16.55 15.98 0.02
N VAL A 29 17.71 15.68 -0.58
CA VAL A 29 18.61 16.71 -1.13
C VAL A 29 17.93 17.46 -2.27
N LEU A 30 17.21 16.77 -3.17
CA LEU A 30 16.55 17.38 -4.32
C LEU A 30 15.41 18.33 -3.95
N VAL A 31 14.78 18.15 -2.79
CA VAL A 31 13.80 19.12 -2.26
C VAL A 31 14.43 20.51 -2.09
N THR A 32 15.71 20.58 -1.76
CA THR A 32 16.45 21.85 -1.57
C THR A 32 16.95 22.47 -2.88
N VAL A 33 17.03 21.68 -3.96
CA VAL A 33 17.52 22.15 -5.27
C VAL A 33 16.42 22.98 -5.97
N PRO A 34 16.75 24.11 -6.63
CA PRO A 34 15.77 24.87 -7.41
C PRO A 34 15.08 24.02 -8.47
N ALA A 35 13.77 24.17 -8.61
CA ALA A 35 12.93 23.34 -9.50
C ALA A 35 13.46 23.26 -10.95
N ARG A 36 14.10 24.33 -11.46
CA ARG A 36 14.68 24.37 -12.82
C ARG A 36 15.79 23.34 -13.06
N HIS A 37 16.49 22.89 -12.02
CA HIS A 37 17.60 21.93 -12.15
C HIS A 37 17.22 20.48 -11.80
N ARG A 38 16.04 20.26 -11.20
CA ARG A 38 15.65 18.93 -10.69
C ARG A 38 15.49 17.88 -11.80
N SER A 39 15.11 18.28 -13.01
CA SER A 39 14.98 17.38 -14.17
C SER A 39 16.30 16.73 -14.55
N TYR A 40 17.40 17.48 -14.52
CA TYR A 40 18.75 16.95 -14.79
C TYR A 40 19.23 15.95 -13.74
N LEU A 41 18.64 15.99 -12.54
CA LEU A 41 18.98 15.13 -11.42
C LEU A 41 17.99 13.98 -11.23
N LEU A 42 17.04 13.79 -12.14
CA LEU A 42 16.11 12.65 -12.12
C LEU A 42 16.82 11.28 -12.03
N PRO A 43 17.97 11.04 -12.71
CA PRO A 43 18.72 9.80 -12.55
C PRO A 43 19.15 9.51 -11.11
N ALA A 44 19.36 10.54 -10.28
CA ALA A 44 19.78 10.38 -8.89
C ALA A 44 18.71 9.71 -8.00
N ILE A 45 17.43 9.74 -8.40
CA ILE A 45 16.37 8.99 -7.73
C ILE A 45 15.98 7.72 -8.51
N LEU A 46 16.01 7.74 -9.85
CA LEU A 46 15.62 6.57 -10.63
C LEU A 46 16.62 5.40 -10.50
N LEU A 47 17.93 5.68 -10.52
CA LEU A 47 18.93 4.62 -10.48
C LEU A 47 18.93 3.86 -9.14
N PRO A 48 18.94 4.52 -7.96
CA PRO A 48 18.86 3.79 -6.70
C PRO A 48 17.53 3.05 -6.52
N ALA A 49 16.41 3.61 -7.00
CA ALA A 49 15.12 2.91 -7.00
C ALA A 49 15.17 1.64 -7.85
N ALA A 50 15.72 1.71 -9.06
CA ALA A 50 15.87 0.57 -9.95
C ALA A 50 16.77 -0.51 -9.32
N VAL A 51 17.93 -0.13 -8.77
CA VAL A 51 18.84 -1.07 -8.08
C VAL A 51 18.16 -1.72 -6.88
N SER A 52 17.44 -0.94 -6.06
CA SER A 52 16.74 -1.47 -4.89
C SER A 52 15.63 -2.46 -5.28
N LEU A 53 14.89 -2.15 -6.34
CA LEU A 53 13.85 -3.01 -6.89
C LEU A 53 14.42 -4.32 -7.46
N THR A 54 15.42 -4.24 -8.35
CA THR A 54 15.98 -5.45 -9.01
C THR A 54 16.75 -6.35 -8.05
N MET A 55 17.29 -5.80 -6.96
CA MET A 55 18.04 -6.57 -5.96
C MET A 55 17.16 -7.00 -4.77
N SER A 56 15.87 -6.72 -4.80
CA SER A 56 14.95 -7.02 -3.69
C SER A 56 14.76 -8.53 -3.46
N GLU A 57 15.01 -9.37 -4.46
CA GLU A 57 15.03 -10.85 -4.33
C GLU A 57 16.04 -11.33 -3.27
N HIS A 58 17.11 -10.57 -3.03
CA HIS A 58 18.09 -10.92 -2.01
C HIS A 58 17.58 -10.74 -0.58
N LEU A 59 16.40 -10.12 -0.38
CA LEU A 59 15.76 -9.95 0.93
C LEU A 59 14.89 -11.14 1.35
N GLU A 60 14.84 -12.21 0.56
CA GLU A 60 14.08 -13.43 0.88
C GLU A 60 14.59 -14.21 2.11
N VAL A 61 15.60 -13.68 2.82
CA VAL A 61 15.95 -14.14 4.18
C VAL A 61 14.72 -14.11 5.09
N ILE A 62 13.80 -13.16 4.86
CA ILE A 62 12.50 -13.08 5.52
C ILE A 62 11.42 -13.24 4.43
N THR A 63 10.58 -14.27 4.57
CA THR A 63 9.52 -14.57 3.60
C THR A 63 8.60 -13.36 3.39
N GLY A 64 8.39 -12.97 2.13
CA GLY A 64 7.55 -11.83 1.73
C GLY A 64 8.21 -10.46 1.89
N LEU A 65 9.41 -10.36 2.49
CA LEU A 65 10.09 -9.07 2.64
C LEU A 65 10.50 -8.47 1.29
N SER A 66 10.91 -9.30 0.33
CA SER A 66 11.28 -8.87 -1.03
C SER A 66 10.15 -8.10 -1.71
N GLU A 67 8.92 -8.64 -1.68
CA GLU A 67 7.73 -8.02 -2.27
C GLU A 67 7.36 -6.70 -1.57
N ILE A 68 7.29 -6.71 -0.23
CA ILE A 68 6.99 -5.51 0.56
C ILE A 68 8.04 -4.43 0.29
N TRP A 69 9.31 -4.80 0.24
CA TRP A 69 10.43 -3.88 -0.02
C TRP A 69 10.37 -3.27 -1.42
N ALA A 70 10.11 -4.10 -2.43
CA ALA A 70 9.93 -3.68 -3.81
C ALA A 70 8.76 -2.68 -3.94
N LEU A 71 7.62 -2.96 -3.30
CA LEU A 71 6.47 -2.05 -3.27
C LEU A 71 6.78 -0.74 -2.56
N ILE A 72 7.43 -0.78 -1.39
CA ILE A 72 7.87 0.43 -0.66
C ILE A 72 8.77 1.29 -1.54
N THR A 73 9.70 0.67 -2.28
CA THR A 73 10.61 1.36 -3.19
C THR A 73 9.84 2.10 -4.28
N LEU A 74 8.88 1.43 -4.92
CA LEU A 74 8.04 2.04 -5.96
C LEU A 74 7.11 3.14 -5.43
N ILE A 75 6.55 2.94 -4.23
CA ILE A 75 5.74 3.95 -3.54
C ILE A 75 6.61 5.18 -3.21
N ALA A 76 7.80 4.99 -2.64
CA ALA A 76 8.74 6.07 -2.34
C ALA A 76 9.11 6.85 -3.61
N LEU A 77 9.41 6.15 -4.71
CA LEU A 77 9.68 6.79 -6.00
C LEU A 77 8.47 7.61 -6.48
N THR A 78 7.26 7.07 -6.40
CA THR A 78 6.01 7.76 -6.76
C THR A 78 5.85 9.05 -5.96
N HIS A 79 6.10 9.00 -4.65
CA HIS A 79 6.04 10.16 -3.75
C HIS A 79 7.08 11.21 -4.13
N TYR A 80 8.33 10.83 -4.39
CA TYR A 80 9.35 11.77 -4.83
C TYR A 80 9.01 12.41 -6.18
N VAL A 81 8.47 11.64 -7.12
CA VAL A 81 8.02 12.18 -8.42
C VAL A 81 6.93 13.23 -8.23
N SER A 82 5.90 12.92 -7.44
CA SER A 82 4.83 13.86 -7.08
C SER A 82 5.38 15.12 -6.41
N LEU A 83 6.19 14.97 -5.37
CA LEU A 83 6.68 16.08 -4.56
C LEU A 83 7.63 17.01 -5.36
N LEU A 84 8.60 16.43 -6.05
CA LEU A 84 9.71 17.16 -6.67
C LEU A 84 9.33 17.76 -8.03
N TYR A 85 8.55 17.03 -8.84
CA TYR A 85 8.32 17.36 -10.25
C TYR A 85 6.90 17.84 -10.54
N ILE A 86 5.90 17.26 -9.87
CA ILE A 86 4.50 17.70 -10.05
C ILE A 86 4.20 18.92 -9.19
N ARG A 87 4.30 18.78 -7.87
CA ARG A 87 4.04 19.88 -6.92
C ARG A 87 5.13 20.94 -6.92
N LYS A 88 6.34 20.57 -7.35
CA LYS A 88 7.53 21.43 -7.32
C LYS A 88 7.72 22.06 -5.95
N TRP A 89 7.58 21.26 -4.90
CA TRP A 89 7.66 21.72 -3.50
C TRP A 89 8.92 22.54 -3.30
N LYS A 90 8.80 23.69 -2.63
CA LYS A 90 9.92 24.56 -2.25
C LYS A 90 9.97 24.61 -0.74
N VAL A 91 11.19 24.56 -0.21
CA VAL A 91 11.43 24.90 1.19
C VAL A 91 11.49 26.41 1.23
N ASP A 92 10.42 27.05 1.70
CA ASP A 92 10.42 28.48 1.97
C ASP A 92 11.27 28.73 3.21
N ILE A 93 12.57 28.96 3.02
CA ILE A 93 13.47 29.38 4.10
C ILE A 93 13.17 30.86 4.36
N THR A 94 12.49 31.17 5.46
CA THR A 94 12.28 32.58 5.81
C THR A 94 13.57 33.18 6.36
N PRO A 95 13.87 34.47 6.11
CA PRO A 95 15.06 35.14 6.66
C PRO A 95 15.13 35.08 8.20
N SER A 96 13.98 35.03 8.87
CA SER A 96 13.83 34.81 10.31
C SER A 96 14.39 33.46 10.78
N ASP A 97 14.23 32.40 9.98
CA ASP A 97 14.78 31.07 10.29
C ASP A 97 16.31 31.09 10.22
N VAL A 98 16.88 31.81 9.26
CA VAL A 98 18.34 32.02 9.12
C VAL A 98 18.90 32.81 10.30
N GLN A 99 18.15 33.78 10.81
CA GLN A 99 18.56 34.62 11.94
C GLN A 99 18.47 33.87 13.28
N GLN A 100 17.44 33.05 13.50
CA GLN A 100 17.40 32.10 14.62
C GLN A 100 18.51 31.05 14.53
N GLN A 101 18.84 30.60 13.31
CA GLN A 101 19.94 29.67 13.09
C GLN A 101 21.30 30.28 13.46
N LYS A 102 21.54 31.54 13.10
CA LYS A 102 22.74 32.31 13.53
C LYS A 102 22.83 32.48 15.05
N LEU A 103 21.71 32.76 15.74
CA LEU A 103 21.73 32.85 17.20
C LEU A 103 21.93 31.48 17.88
N SER A 104 21.50 30.39 17.24
CA SER A 104 21.68 29.03 17.78
C SER A 104 23.07 28.43 17.49
N SER A 105 23.77 28.89 16.43
CA SER A 105 25.10 28.35 16.08
C SER A 105 26.20 28.75 17.04
N ASP A 106 26.02 29.84 17.81
CA ASP A 106 27.00 30.28 18.83
C ASP A 106 26.92 29.45 20.12
N LYS A 107 25.92 28.57 20.28
CA LYS A 107 25.79 27.68 21.43
C LYS A 107 25.50 26.25 21.00
N ALA A 108 26.59 25.50 20.83
CA ALA A 108 26.70 24.04 20.85
C ALA A 108 26.20 23.25 19.61
N SER A 109 27.20 22.60 19.00
CA SER A 109 27.14 21.32 18.28
C SER A 109 26.38 21.30 16.95
N GLN A 110 27.18 21.20 15.89
CA GLN A 110 26.80 20.84 14.51
C GLN A 110 25.79 19.69 14.50
N LYS A 111 24.50 20.01 14.38
CA LYS A 111 23.49 19.03 13.96
C LYS A 111 23.20 19.23 12.48
N PRO A 112 23.28 18.17 11.66
CA PRO A 112 22.98 18.28 10.24
C PRO A 112 21.56 18.81 10.05
N ILE A 113 21.42 19.76 9.14
CA ILE A 113 20.17 20.38 8.72
C ILE A 113 19.37 19.31 7.97
N PHE A 114 18.60 18.51 8.70
CA PHE A 114 17.43 17.87 8.13
C PHE A 114 16.29 18.87 8.16
N ILE A 115 15.54 18.91 7.06
CA ILE A 115 14.47 19.87 6.76
C ILE A 115 13.46 19.82 7.92
N ARG A 116 13.64 20.72 8.88
CA ARG A 116 12.67 20.92 9.95
C ARG A 116 11.49 21.59 9.27
N SER A 117 10.36 20.89 9.18
CA SER A 117 9.09 21.52 8.81
C SER A 117 8.91 22.71 9.76
N THR A 118 9.06 23.94 9.25
CA THR A 118 9.05 25.20 10.00
C THR A 118 7.67 25.60 10.47
N ALA A 119 6.71 24.68 10.44
CA ALA A 119 5.51 24.84 11.23
C ALA A 119 5.93 24.82 12.71
N ILE A 120 5.98 26.00 13.33
CA ILE A 120 6.14 26.23 14.76
C ILE A 120 4.93 25.57 15.45
N HIS A 121 4.97 24.25 15.56
CA HIS A 121 3.97 23.50 16.28
C HIS A 121 4.35 23.57 17.75
N ALA A 122 3.46 24.18 18.54
CA ALA A 122 3.56 24.23 19.99
C ALA A 122 4.00 22.86 20.52
N ALA A 123 4.99 22.86 21.41
CA ALA A 123 5.55 21.64 21.97
C ALA A 123 4.41 20.72 22.45
N THR A 124 4.25 19.58 21.79
CA THR A 124 3.28 18.57 22.21
C THR A 124 3.57 18.18 23.66
N PRO A 125 2.56 18.19 24.56
CA PRO A 125 2.77 17.90 25.98
C PRO A 125 3.49 16.56 26.19
N LEU A 126 4.41 16.49 27.15
CA LEU A 126 5.18 15.26 27.46
C LEU A 126 4.26 14.05 27.69
N LYS A 127 3.10 14.26 28.35
CA LYS A 127 2.08 13.23 28.58
C LYS A 127 1.55 12.65 27.26
N SER A 128 1.34 13.48 26.24
CA SER A 128 0.89 13.03 24.92
C SER A 128 1.96 12.20 24.19
N ARG A 129 3.25 12.53 24.38
CA ARG A 129 4.36 11.79 23.79
C ARG A 129 4.58 10.43 24.45
N LEU A 130 4.46 10.35 25.77
CA LEU A 130 4.59 9.07 26.47
C LEU A 130 3.43 8.13 26.14
N ILE A 131 2.19 8.65 26.12
CA ILE A 131 1.01 7.87 25.72
C ILE A 131 1.17 7.35 24.29
N PHE A 132 1.59 8.20 23.35
CA PHE A 132 1.85 7.78 21.98
C PHE A 132 2.89 6.66 21.91
N LEU A 133 4.04 6.82 22.58
CA LEU A 133 5.10 5.80 22.59
C LEU A 133 4.60 4.47 23.18
N LEU A 134 3.89 4.51 24.30
CA LEU A 134 3.36 3.30 24.95
C LEU A 134 2.33 2.59 24.08
N LEU A 135 1.39 3.33 23.49
CA LEU A 135 0.39 2.76 22.58
C LEU A 135 1.04 2.12 21.36
N ARG A 136 2.03 2.80 20.76
CA ARG A 136 2.78 2.31 19.60
C ARG A 136 3.63 1.07 19.94
N PHE A 137 4.33 1.08 21.07
CA PHE A 137 5.11 -0.07 21.51
C PHE A 137 4.22 -1.28 21.84
N PHE A 138 3.09 -1.05 22.51
CA PHE A 138 2.08 -2.09 22.73
C PHE A 138 1.54 -2.64 21.40
N THR A 139 1.20 -1.76 20.46
CA THR A 139 0.72 -2.14 19.12
C THR A 139 1.75 -3.01 18.39
N VAL A 140 3.02 -2.59 18.35
CA VAL A 140 4.10 -3.39 17.74
C VAL A 140 4.25 -4.74 18.44
N THR A 141 4.20 -4.77 19.77
CA THR A 141 4.34 -6.02 20.53
C THR A 141 3.21 -6.99 20.23
N VAL A 142 1.96 -6.51 20.21
CA VAL A 142 0.79 -7.31 19.86
C VAL A 142 0.90 -7.80 18.42
N ILE A 143 1.31 -6.95 17.48
CA ILE A 143 1.48 -7.33 16.07
C ILE A 143 2.57 -8.37 15.89
N LEU A 144 3.74 -8.17 16.49
CA LEU A 144 4.85 -9.13 16.38
C LEU A 144 4.49 -10.46 17.04
N ASN A 145 3.73 -10.43 18.14
CA ASN A 145 3.21 -11.61 18.78
C ASN A 145 2.18 -12.34 17.88
N ASP A 146 1.25 -11.61 17.27
CA ASP A 146 0.29 -12.16 16.31
C ASP A 146 1.00 -12.78 15.10
N VAL A 147 1.96 -12.08 14.50
CA VAL A 147 2.76 -12.61 13.38
C VAL A 147 3.58 -13.84 13.80
N ALA A 148 4.08 -13.89 15.03
CA ALA A 148 4.87 -15.02 15.52
C ALA A 148 4.01 -16.24 15.95
N ILE A 149 2.80 -16.01 16.48
CA ILE A 149 1.96 -17.03 17.12
C ILE A 149 0.79 -17.48 16.24
N HIS A 150 0.21 -16.58 15.43
CA HIS A 150 -1.01 -16.82 14.67
C HIS A 150 -0.86 -17.70 13.40
N PRO A 151 0.32 -17.81 12.72
CA PRO A 151 0.43 -18.63 11.51
C PRO A 151 0.19 -20.15 11.70
N PRO A 152 0.61 -20.83 12.79
CA PRO A 152 0.48 -22.29 12.87
C PRO A 152 -0.88 -22.81 13.37
N PHE A 153 -1.63 -22.06 14.20
CA PHE A 153 -2.81 -22.64 14.89
C PHE A 153 -4.15 -22.42 14.17
N LEU A 154 -4.25 -21.40 13.32
CA LEU A 154 -5.49 -21.05 12.61
C LEU A 154 -5.38 -21.17 11.08
N SER A 155 -4.22 -21.57 10.55
CA SER A 155 -4.07 -21.81 9.11
C SER A 155 -4.71 -23.15 8.72
N PRO A 156 -5.55 -23.19 7.67
CA PRO A 156 -5.95 -24.45 7.06
C PRO A 156 -4.70 -25.20 6.59
N SER A 157 -4.73 -26.53 6.65
CA SER A 157 -3.80 -27.34 5.88
C SER A 157 -4.04 -27.09 4.39
N LEU A 158 -3.18 -26.29 3.76
CA LEU A 158 -3.25 -26.00 2.33
C LEU A 158 -2.75 -27.21 1.53
N ASN A 159 -3.55 -27.68 0.59
CA ASN A 159 -3.19 -28.71 -0.38
C ASN A 159 -3.14 -28.09 -1.79
N PRO A 160 -2.26 -28.58 -2.69
CA PRO A 160 -2.23 -28.11 -4.08
C PRO A 160 -3.59 -28.20 -4.79
N ASP A 161 -4.40 -29.20 -4.44
CA ASP A 161 -5.75 -29.39 -4.99
C ASP A 161 -6.72 -28.28 -4.62
N ASP A 162 -6.50 -27.58 -3.50
CA ASP A 162 -7.30 -26.41 -3.12
C ASP A 162 -7.13 -25.27 -4.13
N PHE A 163 -6.09 -25.35 -4.98
CA PHE A 163 -5.81 -24.45 -6.07
C PHE A 163 -5.94 -25.02 -7.47
N SER A 164 -6.47 -26.24 -7.59
CA SER A 164 -6.76 -26.84 -8.90
C SER A 164 -7.60 -25.94 -9.81
N PRO A 165 -7.39 -25.95 -11.15
CA PRO A 165 -8.20 -25.19 -12.11
C PRO A 165 -9.70 -25.52 -12.06
N SER A 166 -10.07 -26.73 -11.62
CA SER A 166 -11.48 -27.12 -11.38
C SER A 166 -12.14 -26.28 -10.28
N SER A 167 -11.34 -25.74 -9.35
CA SER A 167 -11.76 -24.76 -8.33
C SER A 167 -11.74 -23.31 -8.87
N GLY A 168 -11.22 -23.07 -10.07
CA GLY A 168 -11.07 -21.74 -10.69
C GLY A 168 -12.37 -21.07 -11.16
N ARG A 169 -13.50 -21.78 -11.10
CA ARG A 169 -14.82 -21.16 -11.29
C ARG A 169 -15.15 -20.25 -10.11
N THR A 170 -15.73 -19.09 -10.41
CA THR A 170 -16.02 -18.09 -9.38
C THR A 170 -16.98 -18.66 -8.33
N LEU A 171 -16.62 -18.53 -7.05
CA LEU A 171 -17.39 -19.03 -5.92
C LEU A 171 -18.84 -18.52 -5.99
N LEU A 172 -19.00 -17.24 -6.33
CA LEU A 172 -20.30 -16.61 -6.45
C LEU A 172 -21.14 -17.17 -7.60
N ALA A 173 -20.58 -17.35 -8.81
CA ALA A 173 -21.34 -17.98 -9.90
C ALA A 173 -21.82 -19.38 -9.50
N ARG A 174 -21.01 -20.14 -8.75
CA ARG A 174 -21.39 -21.46 -8.25
C ARG A 174 -22.46 -21.41 -7.16
N LEU A 175 -22.43 -20.38 -6.31
CA LEU A 175 -23.43 -20.15 -5.26
C LEU A 175 -24.76 -19.59 -5.81
N LEU A 176 -24.71 -18.64 -6.75
CA LEU A 176 -25.89 -17.93 -7.27
C LEU A 176 -26.54 -18.63 -8.46
N LEU A 177 -25.75 -19.15 -9.42
CA LEU A 177 -26.28 -19.76 -10.65
C LEU A 177 -26.60 -21.25 -10.50
N ARG A 178 -26.67 -21.75 -9.26
CA ARG A 178 -26.98 -23.16 -8.90
C ARG A 178 -26.28 -24.14 -9.85
N SER A 179 -24.97 -23.96 -10.02
CA SER A 179 -24.17 -24.80 -10.90
C SER A 179 -24.15 -26.25 -10.38
N ARG A 180 -24.00 -27.23 -11.28
CA ARG A 180 -23.89 -28.66 -10.91
C ARG A 180 -22.74 -28.92 -9.92
N ASP A 181 -21.71 -28.07 -9.92
CA ASP A 181 -20.58 -28.14 -9.01
C ASP A 181 -20.82 -27.21 -7.83
N ALA A 182 -21.47 -27.69 -6.77
CA ALA A 182 -21.69 -26.90 -5.56
C ALA A 182 -20.34 -26.54 -4.90
N ALA A 183 -20.20 -25.29 -4.45
CA ALA A 183 -19.00 -24.86 -3.72
C ALA A 183 -18.81 -25.69 -2.45
N THR A 184 -17.61 -26.24 -2.25
CA THR A 184 -17.37 -27.08 -1.06
C THR A 184 -17.19 -26.20 0.19
N LYS A 185 -17.55 -26.74 1.36
CA LYS A 185 -17.31 -26.03 2.64
C LYS A 185 -15.82 -25.70 2.84
N ARG A 186 -14.94 -26.60 2.39
CA ARG A 186 -13.48 -26.43 2.43
C ARG A 186 -13.03 -25.26 1.54
N GLU A 187 -13.54 -25.19 0.32
CA GLU A 187 -13.25 -24.09 -0.61
C GLU A 187 -13.67 -22.74 -0.02
N ILE A 188 -14.89 -22.64 0.52
CA ILE A 188 -15.39 -21.42 1.18
C ILE A 188 -14.48 -21.05 2.35
N TYR A 189 -14.15 -22.01 3.21
CA TYR A 189 -13.29 -21.79 4.38
C TYR A 189 -11.91 -21.26 3.98
N ILE A 190 -11.23 -21.94 3.05
CA ILE A 190 -9.88 -21.56 2.59
C ILE A 190 -9.90 -20.17 1.94
N ARG A 191 -10.89 -19.88 1.09
CA ARG A 191 -11.01 -18.58 0.41
C ARG A 191 -11.30 -17.44 1.38
N SER A 192 -12.22 -17.65 2.32
CA SER A 192 -12.51 -16.69 3.38
C SER A 192 -11.27 -16.46 4.26
N TRP A 193 -10.60 -17.53 4.68
CA TRP A 193 -9.38 -17.45 5.46
C TRP A 193 -8.28 -16.69 4.71
N LEU A 194 -7.94 -17.07 3.48
CA LEU A 194 -6.93 -16.39 2.65
C LEU A 194 -7.23 -14.90 2.48
N THR A 195 -8.50 -14.56 2.22
CA THR A 195 -8.90 -13.16 2.02
C THR A 195 -8.72 -12.35 3.30
N ILE A 196 -9.24 -12.85 4.43
CA ILE A 196 -9.17 -12.14 5.71
C ILE A 196 -7.72 -12.07 6.21
N SER A 197 -7.02 -13.21 6.18
CA SER A 197 -5.64 -13.31 6.69
C SER A 197 -4.69 -12.44 5.89
N MET A 198 -4.80 -12.41 4.55
CA MET A 198 -3.95 -11.57 3.70
C MET A 198 -4.06 -10.08 4.07
N PHE A 199 -5.29 -9.54 4.12
CA PHE A 199 -5.49 -8.12 4.42
C PHE A 199 -5.14 -7.76 5.85
N MET A 200 -5.51 -8.61 6.82
CA MET A 200 -5.17 -8.39 8.23
C MET A 200 -3.65 -8.44 8.44
N HIS A 201 -3.01 -9.53 8.01
CA HIS A 201 -1.57 -9.71 8.15
C HIS A 201 -0.79 -8.57 7.51
N LEU A 202 -1.12 -8.21 6.26
CA LEU A 202 -0.44 -7.12 5.56
C LEU A 202 -0.65 -5.78 6.27
N SER A 203 -1.86 -5.50 6.78
CA SER A 203 -2.12 -4.27 7.53
C SER A 203 -1.31 -4.20 8.81
N LEU A 204 -1.23 -5.31 9.56
CA LEU A 204 -0.46 -5.37 10.80
C LEU A 204 1.04 -5.19 10.53
N VAL A 205 1.61 -5.94 9.59
CA VAL A 205 3.05 -5.86 9.26
C VAL A 205 3.43 -4.44 8.83
N LEU A 206 2.64 -3.84 7.94
CA LEU A 206 2.93 -2.49 7.48
C LEU A 206 2.75 -1.47 8.63
N ASP A 207 1.70 -1.56 9.45
CA ASP A 207 1.49 -0.63 10.57
C ASP A 207 2.60 -0.73 11.63
N ALA A 208 3.11 -1.94 11.88
CA ALA A 208 4.27 -2.15 12.73
C ALA A 208 5.53 -1.51 12.15
N LEU A 209 5.82 -1.69 10.86
CA LEU A 209 6.95 -1.05 10.19
C LEU A 209 6.84 0.48 10.23
N HIS A 210 5.66 1.01 9.89
CA HIS A 210 5.35 2.44 9.97
C HIS A 210 5.56 2.98 11.38
N THR A 211 5.11 2.24 12.40
CA THR A 211 5.29 2.59 13.81
C THR A 211 6.76 2.58 14.24
N ILE A 212 7.53 1.57 13.85
CA ILE A 212 8.97 1.48 14.13
C ILE A 212 9.69 2.68 13.51
N CYS A 213 9.39 3.01 12.25
CA CYS A 213 9.93 4.20 11.60
C CYS A 213 9.55 5.47 12.37
N ALA A 214 8.27 5.66 12.72
CA ALA A 214 7.84 6.81 13.51
C ALA A 214 8.62 6.95 14.82
N ILE A 215 8.86 5.86 15.54
CA ILE A 215 9.65 5.89 16.79
C ILE A 215 11.08 6.35 16.53
N VAL A 216 11.74 5.82 15.50
CA VAL A 216 13.10 6.19 15.12
C VAL A 216 13.19 7.67 14.69
N PHE A 217 12.25 8.13 13.86
CA PHE A 217 12.25 9.49 13.34
C PHE A 217 11.89 10.54 14.41
N ILE A 218 10.97 10.23 15.32
CA ILE A 218 10.50 11.17 16.35
C ILE A 218 11.40 11.18 17.59
N TYR A 219 11.75 10.01 18.13
CA TYR A 219 12.40 9.91 19.45
C TYR A 219 13.92 9.75 19.36
N VAL A 220 14.41 8.94 18.41
CA VAL A 220 15.85 8.65 18.27
C VAL A 220 16.55 9.79 17.55
N SER A 221 16.11 10.09 16.33
CA SER A 221 16.73 11.13 15.50
C SER A 221 16.17 12.53 15.74
N ARG A 222 14.96 12.66 16.30
CA ARG A 222 14.26 13.93 16.54
C ARG A 222 14.09 14.78 15.29
N MET A 223 13.94 14.12 14.14
CA MET A 223 13.72 14.78 12.85
C MET A 223 12.26 15.21 12.67
N ASP A 224 11.33 14.39 13.16
CA ASP A 224 9.90 14.57 12.92
C ASP A 224 9.10 14.80 14.21
N THR A 225 7.87 15.28 14.03
CA THR A 225 6.87 15.43 15.08
C THR A 225 5.77 14.36 14.95
N LEU A 226 4.92 14.24 15.98
CA LEU A 226 3.79 13.30 15.99
C LEU A 226 2.82 13.55 14.83
N GLN A 227 2.69 14.81 14.39
CA GLN A 227 1.78 15.22 13.33
C GLN A 227 2.26 14.79 11.93
N ASP A 228 3.59 14.61 11.78
CA ASP A 228 4.20 14.21 10.51
C ASP A 228 4.00 12.72 10.21
N TRP A 229 3.61 11.93 11.22
CA TRP A 229 3.36 10.49 11.14
C TRP A 229 1.88 10.16 11.37
N PRO A 230 0.97 10.56 10.45
CA PRO A 230 -0.44 10.20 10.56
C PRO A 230 -0.63 8.68 10.49
N ASP A 231 -1.74 8.19 11.01
CA ASP A 231 -2.06 6.77 10.92
C ASP A 231 -2.11 6.31 9.46
N MET A 232 -1.37 5.25 9.16
CA MET A 232 -1.30 4.71 7.80
C MET A 232 -2.63 4.08 7.39
N PHE A 233 -3.33 3.46 8.34
CA PHE A 233 -4.65 2.89 8.17
C PHE A 233 -5.71 3.71 8.92
N GLY A 234 -6.93 3.71 8.41
CA GLY A 234 -8.08 4.21 9.13
C GLY A 234 -8.62 3.22 10.15
N SER A 235 -9.79 3.53 10.71
CA SER A 235 -10.49 2.59 11.58
C SER A 235 -11.08 1.42 10.76
N PRO A 236 -10.87 0.15 11.15
CA PRO A 236 -11.46 -1.01 10.46
C PRO A 236 -12.99 -1.01 10.54
N LEU A 237 -13.57 -0.38 11.57
CA LEU A 237 -15.02 -0.19 11.68
C LEU A 237 -15.60 0.69 10.56
N GLN A 238 -14.75 1.42 9.83
CA GLN A 238 -15.19 2.18 8.67
C GLN A 238 -15.24 1.36 7.38
N ALA A 239 -14.72 0.13 7.36
CA ALA A 239 -14.59 -0.70 6.17
C ALA A 239 -15.83 -1.56 5.86
N PHE A 240 -17.04 -1.06 6.08
CA PHE A 240 -18.28 -1.81 5.83
C PHE A 240 -18.78 -1.75 4.36
N THR A 241 -18.08 -1.03 3.50
CA THR A 241 -18.34 -0.89 2.05
C THR A 241 -17.02 -0.90 1.32
N LEU A 242 -17.01 -1.29 0.04
CA LEU A 242 -15.78 -1.36 -0.76
C LEU A 242 -15.17 0.02 -0.96
N ALA A 243 -16.00 1.05 -1.21
CA ALA A 243 -15.49 2.42 -1.36
C ALA A 243 -14.86 2.95 -0.06
N ARG A 244 -15.40 2.60 1.11
CA ARG A 244 -14.82 3.02 2.40
C ARG A 244 -13.62 2.18 2.81
N PHE A 245 -13.58 0.89 2.48
CA PHE A 245 -12.39 0.06 2.67
C PHE A 245 -11.19 0.72 1.97
N TRP A 246 -11.29 0.99 0.67
CA TRP A 246 -10.19 1.59 -0.08
C TRP A 246 -9.99 3.09 0.17
N GLY A 247 -11.05 3.85 0.45
CA GLY A 247 -10.98 5.31 0.58
C GLY A 247 -10.78 5.84 2.00
N LYS A 248 -11.03 5.04 3.04
CA LYS A 248 -10.96 5.47 4.46
C LYS A 248 -10.06 4.59 5.30
N TYR A 249 -10.04 3.28 5.05
CA TYR A 249 -9.27 2.34 5.85
C TYR A 249 -7.90 2.05 5.24
N TRP A 250 -7.83 1.61 3.99
CA TRP A 250 -6.61 1.10 3.36
C TRP A 250 -5.60 2.19 3.02
N GLN A 251 -4.34 1.99 3.41
CA GLN A 251 -3.12 2.74 3.02
C GLN A 251 -3.36 4.19 2.55
N ARG A 252 -3.45 5.12 3.50
CA ARG A 252 -3.82 6.52 3.23
C ARG A 252 -2.65 7.37 2.69
N VAL A 253 -1.42 6.92 2.87
CA VAL A 253 -0.19 7.67 2.52
C VAL A 253 -0.13 8.01 1.03
N GLN A 254 -0.46 7.07 0.15
CA GLN A 254 -0.32 7.22 -1.30
C GLN A 254 -1.39 8.10 -1.98
N VAL A 255 -2.50 8.38 -1.29
CA VAL A 255 -3.67 9.08 -1.86
C VAL A 255 -3.31 10.45 -2.43
N VAL A 256 -2.43 11.18 -1.73
CA VAL A 256 -2.02 12.53 -2.14
C VAL A 256 -1.19 12.47 -3.42
N ALA A 257 -0.19 11.59 -3.47
CA ALA A 257 0.67 11.45 -4.63
C ALA A 257 -0.15 11.03 -5.86
N TYR A 258 -1.06 10.06 -5.71
CA TYR A 258 -1.89 9.57 -6.82
C TYR A 258 -2.78 10.66 -7.39
N ARG A 259 -3.38 11.50 -6.54
CA ARG A 259 -4.19 12.63 -6.98
C ARG A 259 -3.38 13.63 -7.81
N ASP A 260 -2.12 13.87 -7.45
CA ASP A 260 -1.27 14.80 -8.20
C ASP A 260 -1.03 14.31 -9.64
N PHE A 261 -0.85 13.00 -9.84
CA PHE A 261 -0.76 12.44 -11.18
C PHE A 261 -2.05 12.65 -11.98
N VAL A 262 -3.22 12.48 -11.36
CA VAL A 262 -4.52 12.76 -12.02
C VAL A 262 -4.63 14.22 -12.39
N ASP A 263 -4.22 15.15 -11.53
CA ASP A 263 -4.30 16.57 -11.80
C ASP A 263 -3.36 17.00 -12.96
N VAL A 264 -2.25 16.28 -13.16
CA VAL A 264 -1.35 16.46 -14.33
C VAL A 264 -1.92 15.85 -15.60
N LEU A 265 -2.40 14.61 -15.54
CA LEU A 265 -2.89 13.87 -16.71
C LEU A 265 -4.25 14.39 -17.20
N LEU A 266 -5.09 14.82 -16.27
CA LEU A 266 -6.46 15.29 -16.51
C LEU A 266 -6.65 16.65 -15.83
N PRO A 267 -6.02 17.72 -16.35
CA PRO A 267 -6.13 19.06 -15.77
C PRO A 267 -7.57 19.57 -15.81
N SER A 268 -7.92 20.53 -14.94
CA SER A 268 -9.29 21.06 -14.80
C SER A 268 -9.89 21.58 -16.11
N ARG A 269 -9.05 22.03 -17.06
CA ARG A 269 -9.46 22.44 -18.40
C ARG A 269 -10.01 21.29 -19.26
N MET A 270 -9.57 20.06 -19.02
CA MET A 270 -10.04 18.85 -19.72
C MET A 270 -11.20 18.17 -18.98
N LEU A 271 -11.15 18.16 -17.65
CA LEU A 271 -12.16 17.49 -16.82
C LEU A 271 -12.63 18.42 -15.69
N SER A 272 -13.55 19.31 -16.01
CA SER A 272 -14.11 20.30 -15.08
C SER A 272 -15.20 19.71 -14.17
N ASN A 273 -15.90 18.66 -14.61
CA ASN A 273 -16.97 18.03 -13.84
C ASN A 273 -16.41 17.35 -12.57
N PRO A 274 -16.84 17.74 -11.36
CA PRO A 274 -16.34 17.18 -10.11
C PRO A 274 -16.65 15.69 -9.92
N ALA A 275 -17.78 15.20 -10.43
CA ALA A 275 -18.15 13.78 -10.36
C ALA A 275 -17.26 12.95 -11.30
N ALA A 276 -17.07 13.41 -12.54
CA ALA A 276 -16.17 12.76 -13.47
C ALA A 276 -14.72 12.75 -12.96
N ARG A 277 -14.28 13.83 -12.28
CA ARG A 277 -12.97 13.88 -11.62
C ARG A 277 -12.85 12.85 -10.48
N LYS A 278 -13.91 12.62 -9.70
CA LYS A 278 -13.89 11.55 -8.67
C LYS A 278 -13.75 10.17 -9.32
N VAL A 279 -14.49 9.89 -10.39
CA VAL A 279 -14.37 8.64 -11.14
C VAL A 279 -12.96 8.48 -11.69
N ALA A 280 -12.39 9.52 -12.30
CA ALA A 280 -11.02 9.50 -12.81
C ALA A 280 -9.99 9.22 -11.71
N ASN A 281 -10.16 9.80 -10.51
CA ASN A 281 -9.29 9.50 -9.37
C ASN A 281 -9.38 8.04 -8.93
N VAL A 282 -10.59 7.47 -8.88
CA VAL A 282 -10.78 6.05 -8.53
C VAL A 282 -10.12 5.16 -9.57
N VAL A 283 -10.44 5.35 -10.86
CA VAL A 283 -9.88 4.54 -11.95
C VAL A 283 -8.36 4.64 -11.99
N PHE A 284 -7.82 5.85 -11.89
CA PHE A 284 -6.37 6.06 -11.87
C PHE A 284 -5.72 5.41 -10.64
N ALA A 285 -6.27 5.57 -9.44
CA ALA A 285 -5.68 4.99 -8.23
C ALA A 285 -5.58 3.46 -8.35
N PHE A 286 -6.63 2.79 -8.80
CA PHE A 286 -6.62 1.34 -8.99
C PHE A 286 -5.67 0.91 -10.11
N LEU A 287 -5.71 1.56 -11.28
CA LEU A 287 -4.80 1.23 -12.39
C LEU A 287 -3.33 1.48 -12.02
N PHE A 288 -3.04 2.56 -11.31
CA PHE A 288 -1.68 2.88 -10.91
C PHE A 288 -1.19 1.87 -9.88
N SER A 289 -1.96 1.54 -8.84
CA SER A 289 -1.62 0.45 -7.92
C SER A 289 -1.42 -0.88 -8.65
N ALA A 290 -2.27 -1.20 -9.63
CA ALA A 290 -2.11 -2.39 -10.44
C ALA A 290 -0.76 -2.47 -11.14
N LEU A 291 -0.32 -1.36 -11.73
CA LEU A 291 0.96 -1.29 -12.42
C LEU A 291 2.13 -1.46 -11.45
N LEU A 292 2.05 -0.89 -10.24
CA LEU A 292 3.09 -1.07 -9.23
C LEU A 292 3.19 -2.55 -8.81
N HIS A 293 2.07 -3.19 -8.47
CA HIS A 293 2.04 -4.61 -8.09
C HIS A 293 2.51 -5.51 -9.23
N GLN A 294 2.00 -5.31 -10.45
CA GLN A 294 2.41 -6.08 -11.63
C GLN A 294 3.90 -5.92 -11.93
N THR A 295 4.47 -4.73 -11.68
CA THR A 295 5.90 -4.47 -11.84
C THR A 295 6.71 -5.28 -10.83
N VAL A 296 6.29 -5.27 -9.56
CA VAL A 296 6.95 -6.08 -8.52
C VAL A 296 6.86 -7.56 -8.85
N ALA A 297 5.68 -8.05 -9.24
CA ALA A 297 5.48 -9.42 -9.68
C ALA A 297 6.41 -9.77 -10.84
N ALA A 298 6.47 -8.93 -11.89
CA ALA A 298 7.31 -9.16 -13.06
C ALA A 298 8.81 -9.17 -12.75
N VAL A 299 9.25 -8.41 -11.74
CA VAL A 299 10.66 -8.38 -11.30
C VAL A 299 11.01 -9.59 -10.46
N LEU A 300 10.19 -9.93 -9.46
CA LEU A 300 10.47 -11.00 -8.50
C LEU A 300 10.14 -12.39 -9.02
N TYR A 301 9.13 -12.50 -9.87
CA TYR A 301 8.58 -13.77 -10.34
C TYR A 301 8.47 -13.83 -11.87
N PRO A 302 9.54 -13.52 -12.64
CA PRO A 302 9.47 -13.34 -14.09
C PRO A 302 8.95 -14.56 -14.87
N GLN A 303 9.14 -15.76 -14.32
CA GLN A 303 8.66 -17.01 -14.93
C GLN A 303 7.17 -17.25 -14.71
N CYS A 304 6.58 -16.59 -13.70
CA CYS A 304 5.29 -16.98 -13.15
C CYS A 304 4.24 -15.88 -13.06
N ALA A 305 4.65 -14.70 -12.60
CA ALA A 305 3.80 -13.54 -12.48
C ALA A 305 4.57 -12.42 -13.19
N GLY A 306 4.12 -12.06 -14.39
CA GLY A 306 4.84 -11.13 -15.25
C GLY A 306 3.92 -10.64 -16.35
N ILE A 307 4.46 -10.07 -17.42
CA ILE A 307 3.65 -9.45 -18.49
C ILE A 307 2.63 -10.44 -19.11
N LYS A 308 2.92 -11.75 -19.05
CA LYS A 308 2.04 -12.81 -19.56
C LYS A 308 0.80 -13.04 -18.70
N ASP A 309 0.86 -12.73 -17.40
CA ASP A 309 -0.27 -12.84 -16.51
C ASP A 309 -0.54 -11.53 -15.77
N LEU A 310 -1.64 -10.89 -16.18
CA LEU A 310 -2.11 -9.60 -15.69
C LEU A 310 -3.00 -9.77 -14.44
N ALA A 311 -2.66 -10.68 -13.53
CA ALA A 311 -3.49 -11.01 -12.37
C ALA A 311 -3.75 -9.81 -11.47
N ASP A 312 -2.70 -9.02 -11.17
CA ASP A 312 -2.83 -7.80 -10.38
C ASP A 312 -3.70 -6.77 -11.09
N VAL A 313 -3.49 -6.58 -12.40
CA VAL A 313 -4.31 -5.67 -13.22
C VAL A 313 -5.77 -6.05 -13.18
N LYS A 314 -6.09 -7.34 -13.32
CA LYS A 314 -7.46 -7.84 -13.20
C LYS A 314 -7.99 -7.56 -11.79
N PHE A 315 -7.24 -7.88 -10.72
CA PHE A 315 -7.66 -7.63 -9.34
C PHE A 315 -8.04 -6.16 -9.09
N PHE A 316 -7.13 -5.23 -9.40
CA PHE A 316 -7.37 -3.81 -9.15
C PHE A 316 -8.43 -3.23 -10.09
N ALA A 317 -8.49 -3.64 -11.37
CA ALA A 317 -9.53 -3.19 -12.29
C ALA A 317 -10.92 -3.55 -11.80
N LEU A 318 -11.08 -4.74 -11.22
CA LEU A 318 -12.35 -5.18 -10.69
C LEU A 318 -12.74 -4.43 -9.44
N ASN A 319 -11.80 -4.22 -8.52
CA ASN A 319 -12.05 -3.37 -7.35
C ASN A 319 -12.47 -1.95 -7.79
N ALA A 320 -11.87 -1.40 -8.86
CA ALA A 320 -12.30 -0.13 -9.43
C ALA A 320 -13.75 -0.18 -9.91
N VAL A 321 -14.10 -1.18 -10.72
CA VAL A 321 -15.48 -1.41 -11.19
C VAL A 321 -16.43 -1.54 -9.99
N GLY A 322 -16.02 -2.26 -8.94
CA GLY A 322 -16.84 -2.45 -7.76
C GLY A 322 -17.12 -1.20 -6.97
N VAL A 323 -16.08 -0.40 -6.74
CA VAL A 323 -16.23 0.89 -6.09
C VAL A 323 -17.15 1.81 -6.91
N LEU A 324 -16.99 1.82 -8.24
CA LEU A 324 -17.84 2.64 -9.13
C LEU A 324 -19.30 2.16 -9.15
N LEU A 325 -19.53 0.85 -9.22
CA LEU A 325 -20.88 0.28 -9.15
C LEU A 325 -21.55 0.56 -7.81
N GLU A 326 -20.85 0.35 -6.69
CA GLU A 326 -21.35 0.67 -5.35
C GLU A 326 -21.73 2.15 -5.24
N CYS A 327 -20.83 3.05 -5.67
CA CYS A 327 -21.10 4.49 -5.66
C CYS A 327 -22.28 4.87 -6.56
N GLY A 328 -22.39 4.25 -7.74
CA GLY A 328 -23.48 4.50 -8.69
C GLY A 328 -24.83 4.02 -8.16
N LEU A 329 -24.88 2.83 -7.54
CA LEU A 329 -26.09 2.28 -6.91
C LEU A 329 -26.56 3.17 -5.75
N LEU A 330 -25.64 3.57 -4.85
CA LEU A 330 -25.98 4.47 -3.74
C LEU A 330 -26.50 5.82 -4.24
N ALA A 331 -25.87 6.41 -5.25
CA ALA A 331 -26.33 7.66 -5.85
C ALA A 331 -27.72 7.50 -6.51
N GLY A 332 -27.97 6.37 -7.18
CA GLY A 332 -29.27 6.06 -7.77
C GLY A 332 -30.37 5.91 -6.72
N PHE A 333 -30.11 5.20 -5.63
CA PHE A 333 -31.04 5.09 -4.50
C PHE A 333 -31.35 6.46 -3.87
N GLU A 334 -30.34 7.32 -3.72
CA GLU A 334 -30.55 8.69 -3.22
C GLU A 334 -31.40 9.55 -4.16
N GLU A 335 -31.28 9.40 -5.49
CA GLU A 335 -32.11 10.11 -6.47
C GLU A 335 -33.56 9.60 -6.44
N ILE A 336 -33.76 8.27 -6.43
CA ILE A 336 -35.09 7.66 -6.31
C ILE A 336 -35.76 8.12 -5.01
N GLY A 337 -35.06 8.07 -3.89
CA GLY A 337 -35.57 8.52 -2.60
C GLY A 337 -35.96 10.01 -2.59
N ARG A 338 -35.23 10.86 -3.34
CA ARG A 338 -35.59 12.28 -3.52
C ARG A 338 -36.90 12.46 -4.28
N HIS A 339 -37.16 11.64 -5.30
CA HIS A 339 -38.40 11.70 -6.08
C HIS A 339 -39.63 11.22 -5.30
N PHE A 340 -39.48 10.18 -4.46
CA PHE A 340 -40.61 9.57 -3.74
C PHE A 340 -40.91 10.19 -2.36
N LEU A 341 -39.97 10.92 -1.75
CA LEU A 341 -40.15 11.57 -0.43
C LEU A 341 -39.89 13.09 -0.44
N PRO A 342 -40.58 13.88 -1.28
CA PRO A 342 -40.43 15.33 -1.30
C PRO A 342 -40.97 15.96 0.00
N GLY A 343 -40.12 16.67 0.74
CA GLY A 343 -40.52 17.40 1.98
C GLY A 343 -39.75 17.03 3.25
N SER A 344 -38.92 16.00 3.17
CA SER A 344 -38.01 15.45 4.20
C SER A 344 -37.01 16.35 4.93
N SER A 345 -37.14 17.67 4.86
CA SER A 345 -36.02 18.60 4.99
C SER A 345 -35.11 18.42 6.22
N ARG A 346 -35.74 18.13 7.36
CA ARG A 346 -35.13 18.06 8.69
C ARG A 346 -34.68 16.64 9.09
N ARG A 347 -35.18 15.58 8.45
CA ARG A 347 -34.69 14.20 8.63
C ARG A 347 -33.49 13.86 7.72
N ARG A 348 -33.12 14.78 6.82
CA ARG A 348 -31.98 14.64 5.87
C ARG A 348 -30.62 14.48 6.54
N GLY A 349 -30.38 15.06 7.71
CA GLY A 349 -29.14 14.84 8.47
C GLY A 349 -29.01 13.41 9.01
N ALA A 350 -30.14 12.84 9.47
CA ALA A 350 -30.22 11.48 9.96
C ALA A 350 -30.17 10.44 8.82
N ALA A 351 -30.83 10.70 7.68
CA ALA A 351 -30.77 9.83 6.51
C ALA A 351 -29.36 9.78 5.87
N ARG A 352 -28.61 10.88 5.86
CA ARG A 352 -27.20 10.89 5.42
C ARG A 352 -26.29 10.05 6.33
N LEU A 353 -26.68 9.89 7.60
CA LEU A 353 -26.05 9.02 8.61
C LEU A 353 -26.58 7.57 8.58
N GLN A 354 -27.82 7.35 8.15
CA GLN A 354 -28.46 6.02 8.04
C GLN A 354 -28.22 5.32 6.70
N VAL A 355 -28.05 6.05 5.59
CA VAL A 355 -27.59 5.47 4.31
C VAL A 355 -26.12 5.02 4.39
N GLN A 356 -25.36 5.54 5.36
CA GLN A 356 -24.10 4.93 5.79
C GLN A 356 -24.27 3.60 6.56
N GLN A 357 -25.49 3.19 6.91
CA GLN A 357 -25.78 1.94 7.64
C GLN A 357 -26.60 0.90 6.82
N GLY A 358 -26.79 1.12 5.50
CA GLY A 358 -27.54 0.21 4.64
C GLY A 358 -26.66 -0.84 3.94
N TRP A 359 -26.97 -2.10 4.19
CA TRP A 359 -26.24 -3.31 3.79
C TRP A 359 -26.23 -3.66 2.28
N GLN A 360 -25.23 -4.49 1.94
CA GLN A 360 -25.15 -5.47 0.84
C GLN A 360 -25.50 -5.01 -0.58
N VAL A 361 -24.46 -4.74 -1.38
CA VAL A 361 -24.18 -5.45 -2.66
C VAL A 361 -22.69 -5.23 -3.00
N GLY A 362 -21.90 -6.31 -3.02
CA GLY A 362 -20.49 -6.28 -3.41
C GLY A 362 -20.03 -7.62 -4.03
N SER A 363 -20.93 -8.28 -4.76
CA SER A 363 -20.73 -9.68 -5.17
C SER A 363 -20.00 -9.81 -6.52
N ASP A 364 -20.26 -8.92 -7.48
CA ASP A 364 -19.86 -9.19 -8.88
C ASP A 364 -18.37 -8.90 -9.17
N VAL A 365 -17.72 -8.21 -8.23
CA VAL A 365 -16.35 -7.70 -8.32
C VAL A 365 -15.34 -8.75 -7.87
N TYR A 366 -15.73 -9.56 -6.90
CA TYR A 366 -14.92 -10.65 -6.38
C TYR A 366 -14.86 -11.85 -7.35
N GLY A 367 -15.87 -12.01 -8.21
CA GLY A 367 -15.91 -13.11 -9.17
C GLY A 367 -14.81 -13.04 -10.23
N ALA A 368 -14.46 -11.86 -10.71
CA ALA A 368 -13.40 -11.75 -11.72
C ALA A 368 -11.98 -11.77 -11.11
N PHE A 369 -11.84 -11.50 -9.80
CA PHE A 369 -10.59 -11.69 -9.06
C PHE A 369 -10.18 -13.17 -9.06
N GLN A 370 -11.18 -14.07 -8.98
CA GLN A 370 -11.00 -15.51 -9.05
C GLN A 370 -10.83 -16.08 -10.48
N ARG A 371 -11.03 -15.29 -11.54
CA ARG A 371 -10.64 -15.74 -12.89
C ARG A 371 -9.18 -15.41 -13.18
N ALA A 372 -8.71 -14.30 -12.64
CA ALA A 372 -7.34 -13.83 -12.78
C ALA A 372 -6.31 -14.74 -12.10
N SER A 373 -6.64 -15.24 -10.91
CA SER A 373 -5.70 -15.95 -10.03
C SER A 373 -5.68 -17.47 -10.21
N TRP A 374 -6.63 -18.06 -10.95
CA TRP A 374 -6.84 -19.52 -10.97
C TRP A 374 -6.73 -20.18 -12.36
N ASP A 375 -6.62 -19.41 -13.44
CA ASP A 375 -6.31 -19.93 -14.79
C ASP A 375 -4.80 -20.21 -14.99
N MET A 376 -4.07 -20.52 -13.91
CA MET A 376 -2.61 -20.76 -13.93
C MET A 376 -2.24 -22.20 -13.59
N PRO A 377 -2.01 -23.07 -14.59
CA PRO A 377 -1.47 -24.42 -14.36
C PRO A 377 0.00 -24.44 -13.91
N GLY A 378 0.75 -23.33 -14.06
CA GLY A 378 2.21 -23.32 -13.88
C GLY A 378 2.74 -22.68 -12.59
N CYS A 379 1.94 -21.86 -11.88
CA CYS A 379 2.47 -20.94 -10.87
C CYS A 379 1.82 -21.00 -9.49
N LEU A 380 0.93 -21.96 -9.29
CA LEU A 380 0.43 -22.33 -7.98
C LEU A 380 1.50 -22.90 -7.05
N HIS A 381 2.69 -23.20 -7.59
CA HIS A 381 3.86 -23.44 -6.74
C HIS A 381 4.23 -22.21 -5.90
N SER A 382 4.10 -20.96 -6.38
CA SER A 382 4.53 -19.78 -5.60
C SER A 382 3.59 -19.34 -4.48
N CYS A 383 2.26 -19.56 -4.60
CA CYS A 383 1.38 -19.42 -3.43
C CYS A 383 1.60 -20.55 -2.41
N SER A 384 2.09 -21.73 -2.83
CA SER A 384 2.54 -22.79 -1.91
C SER A 384 3.93 -22.52 -1.31
N VAL A 385 4.76 -21.69 -1.95
CA VAL A 385 6.09 -21.27 -1.47
C VAL A 385 6.00 -20.32 -0.28
N TYR A 386 4.85 -19.66 -0.06
CA TYR A 386 4.60 -18.96 1.21
C TYR A 386 4.56 -19.89 2.44
N PHE A 387 4.46 -21.22 2.26
CA PHE A 387 4.41 -22.18 3.36
C PHE A 387 5.33 -23.40 3.25
N ARG A 388 6.06 -23.61 2.13
CA ARG A 388 7.09 -24.65 2.07
C ARG A 388 8.35 -24.15 1.38
N ARG A 389 9.44 -24.20 2.15
CA ARG A 389 10.80 -24.43 1.65
C ARG A 389 10.77 -25.34 0.41
N CYS A 390 11.22 -24.84 -0.72
CA CYS A 390 11.81 -25.66 -1.76
C CYS A 390 13.29 -25.27 -1.86
N THR A 391 14.13 -26.11 -1.27
CA THR A 391 15.54 -26.25 -1.64
C THR A 391 15.61 -26.57 -3.14
N PHE A 392 15.88 -25.55 -3.96
CA PHE A 392 16.16 -25.71 -5.39
C PHE A 392 17.56 -26.32 -5.58
N ARG A 393 17.63 -27.65 -5.58
CA ARG A 393 18.67 -28.47 -6.21
C ARG A 393 17.95 -29.70 -6.74
N ASP A 394 17.36 -29.58 -7.92
CA ASP A 394 17.11 -30.69 -8.88
C ASP A 394 16.08 -30.25 -9.95
N CYS A 395 16.43 -29.20 -10.69
CA CYS A 395 15.79 -28.88 -11.98
C CYS A 395 16.86 -28.65 -13.04
N THR A 396 17.71 -29.66 -13.23
CA THR A 396 18.51 -29.87 -14.45
C THR A 396 18.68 -31.37 -14.65
N ALA A 397 17.69 -32.02 -15.28
CA ALA A 397 17.84 -33.32 -15.93
C ALA A 397 16.67 -33.57 -16.89
N THR A 398 16.68 -32.85 -18.01
CA THR A 398 16.45 -33.43 -19.34
C THR A 398 17.59 -32.99 -20.23
#